data_AF-A0A939XLE9-F1
#
_entry.id   AF-A0A939XLE9-F1
#
_cell.length_a   1.000
_cell.length_b   1.000
_cell.length_c   1.000
_cell.angle_alpha   90.00
_cell.angle_beta   90.00
_cell.angle_gamma   90.00
#
_symmetry.space_group_name_H-M   'P 1'
#
loop_
_entity.id
_entity.type
_entity.pdbx_description
1 polymer ?
#
loop_
_entity_poly.entity_id
_entity_poly.type
_entity_poly.pdbx_seq_one_letter_code
_entity_poly.pdbx_strand_id
1 'polypeptide(L)'
;MKNNILLLIMMLLVAWSPLKAQTVISYDSPKDYIIEGITVSGIKYLNKQALIQISGLKVGQKVAIPGDYITRAIEKLWRQGLFSDVSIAITSTTPDGKVFLDIKLEERPKLNKVTYKGIRKGEKEDLANKVNLIAGTKITDHTLTKTRNIIMEHYYEKGYYNVDVHTLEVPDTNLQNVSNLVINVDKGKKVKILNITPKGDSAFTDKKVRKGLKNTKQKRWYGMFKPSKFVRAKFEEDKQTLIKKYNKQGYRDAQVLKDSVYRISDKLVGVDLSLYEGHQYYFRNITWIGNEKYGTDILHKRLDIKKGELYDQNRLDERINTDKDAVSNIYMDDGYLFFRTVPREVAVVNDSVDVEIMVFEGPQAHIDRIIITGNTRTNDRVPRRELYTLPGELFSKSDIIASVRELAQLGNFEPEKLIPNPIPDYVNKEVDIEYPLVEKGSDMFELSAGWGGGYFVGRLGVTFNNFSTHNFFDKSSWHPLPQGDGQKLSLSFQSNGKYYQTYSLSFMEPWLGGRKRNSLTVSFYYTDVNYGKYYKSSSYYSTYYSSSMDYRMQVWGAAVGLGRRLSWPDNYFQLYNELAFKRYKLKNYQYFDGFSANGTANEVALKVVFSRNNIDAPIYSRHGSSFSLSAELT
;
A
#
# COMPACT_ATOMS: atom_id res chain seq x y z
N MET A 1 61.74 29.81 -63.60
CA MET A 1 60.88 29.29 -64.70
C MET A 1 61.31 27.87 -65.00
N LYS A 2 60.37 26.96 -65.27
CA LYS A 2 60.48 25.48 -65.33
C LYS A 2 60.36 24.77 -63.97
N ASN A 3 59.12 24.63 -63.50
CA ASN A 3 58.66 23.45 -62.74
C ASN A 3 57.14 23.39 -62.51
N ASN A 4 56.36 24.38 -62.98
CA ASN A 4 54.89 24.38 -62.84
C ASN A 4 54.11 23.81 -64.04
N ILE A 5 54.76 23.17 -65.01
CA ILE A 5 54.08 22.67 -66.22
C ILE A 5 53.75 21.17 -66.12
N LEU A 6 54.49 20.37 -65.33
CA LEU A 6 54.24 18.92 -65.24
C LEU A 6 53.05 18.56 -64.34
N LEU A 7 52.72 19.40 -63.34
CA LEU A 7 51.60 19.16 -62.42
C LEU A 7 50.23 19.52 -63.01
N LEU A 8 50.19 20.32 -64.08
CA LEU A 8 48.94 20.66 -64.77
C LEU A 8 48.50 19.58 -65.77
N ILE A 9 49.43 18.74 -66.26
CA ILE A 9 49.16 17.70 -67.26
C ILE A 9 48.68 16.39 -66.61
N MET A 10 49.02 16.15 -65.34
CA MET A 10 48.58 14.97 -64.58
C MET A 10 47.19 15.14 -63.92
N MET A 11 46.53 16.30 -64.13
CA MET A 11 45.13 16.54 -63.74
C MET A 11 44.15 16.36 -64.91
N LEU A 12 44.64 15.97 -66.10
CA LEU A 12 43.84 15.83 -67.33
C LEU A 12 43.53 14.39 -67.73
N LEU A 13 43.82 13.40 -66.87
CA LEU A 13 43.58 11.98 -67.12
C LEU A 13 42.69 11.33 -66.05
N VAL A 14 41.66 12.05 -65.59
CA VAL A 14 40.52 11.42 -64.92
C VAL A 14 39.56 10.93 -65.99
N ALA A 15 39.49 9.60 -66.07
CA ALA A 15 38.64 8.81 -66.94
C ALA A 15 37.28 9.47 -67.25
N TRP A 16 37.05 9.76 -68.53
CA TRP A 16 35.73 9.87 -69.12
C TRP A 16 35.03 8.51 -68.99
N SER A 17 34.34 8.31 -67.87
CA SER A 17 33.22 7.38 -67.84
C SER A 17 32.04 8.14 -68.46
N PRO A 18 31.41 7.67 -69.54
CA PRO A 18 30.19 8.32 -70.01
C PRO A 18 29.16 8.20 -68.88
N LEU A 19 28.82 9.34 -68.26
CA LEU A 19 27.58 9.47 -67.50
C LEU A 19 26.47 9.12 -68.50
N LYS A 20 25.81 7.97 -68.33
CA LYS A 20 24.51 7.76 -68.95
C LYS A 20 23.62 8.86 -68.43
N ALA A 21 23.35 9.86 -69.27
CA ALA A 21 22.39 10.92 -68.97
C ALA A 21 21.06 10.26 -68.59
N GLN A 22 20.67 10.43 -67.33
CA GLN A 22 19.34 10.06 -66.88
C GLN A 22 18.39 11.02 -67.60
N THR A 23 17.60 10.49 -68.53
CA THR A 23 16.63 11.27 -69.29
C THR A 23 15.71 11.99 -68.30
N VAL A 24 15.73 13.32 -68.31
CA VAL A 24 14.82 14.12 -67.48
C VAL A 24 13.42 13.93 -68.06
N ILE A 25 12.60 13.15 -67.37
CA ILE A 25 11.20 12.91 -67.75
C ILE A 25 10.41 14.16 -67.37
N SER A 26 9.99 14.94 -68.36
CA SER A 26 9.04 16.05 -68.15
C SER A 26 7.62 15.47 -68.02
N TYR A 27 6.94 15.80 -66.93
CA TYR A 27 5.55 15.40 -66.68
C TYR A 27 4.54 16.15 -67.58
N ASP A 28 4.98 17.20 -68.27
CA ASP A 28 4.13 18.07 -69.08
C ASP A 28 3.88 17.50 -70.50
N SER A 29 4.55 16.40 -70.86
CA SER A 29 4.42 15.78 -72.19
C SER A 29 4.46 14.23 -72.13
N PRO A 30 3.38 13.58 -71.64
CA PRO A 30 3.30 12.13 -71.58
C PRO A 30 3.37 11.51 -72.97
N LYS A 31 4.25 10.51 -73.14
CA LYS A 31 4.38 9.74 -74.38
C LYS A 31 3.82 8.34 -74.21
N ASP A 32 3.11 7.87 -75.23
CA ASP A 32 2.61 6.51 -75.31
C ASP A 32 3.73 5.54 -75.68
N TYR A 33 3.90 4.51 -74.87
CA TYR A 33 4.83 3.41 -75.11
C TYR A 33 4.12 2.05 -75.02
N ILE A 34 4.64 1.06 -75.72
CA ILE A 34 4.26 -0.35 -75.55
C ILE A 34 5.32 -1.03 -74.68
N ILE A 35 4.91 -1.68 -73.59
CA ILE A 35 5.84 -2.37 -72.69
C ILE A 35 6.36 -3.64 -73.36
N GLU A 36 7.66 -3.71 -73.64
CA GLU A 36 8.30 -4.90 -74.23
C GLU A 36 8.88 -5.83 -73.17
N GLY A 37 9.30 -5.28 -72.02
CA GLY A 37 9.87 -6.06 -70.93
C GLY A 37 9.82 -5.33 -69.59
N ILE A 38 9.65 -6.10 -68.51
CA ILE A 38 9.63 -5.61 -67.14
C ILE A 38 10.65 -6.41 -66.33
N THR A 39 11.60 -5.72 -65.70
CA THR A 39 12.54 -6.30 -64.74
C THR A 39 12.25 -5.77 -63.34
N VAL A 40 12.68 -6.54 -62.33
CA VAL A 40 12.63 -6.11 -60.93
C VAL A 40 14.03 -6.20 -60.34
N SER A 41 14.49 -5.08 -59.79
CA SER A 41 15.82 -4.90 -59.20
C SER A 41 15.71 -4.40 -57.74
N GLY A 42 16.78 -4.58 -56.96
CA GLY A 42 16.86 -4.18 -55.55
C GLY A 42 16.26 -5.19 -54.53
N ILE A 43 15.53 -6.20 -55.00
CA ILE A 43 15.03 -7.30 -54.16
C ILE A 43 16.01 -8.48 -54.08
N LYS A 44 16.03 -9.17 -52.93
CA LYS A 44 16.86 -10.35 -52.65
C LYS A 44 16.05 -11.58 -52.29
N TYR A 45 14.92 -11.42 -51.61
CA TYR A 45 14.20 -12.54 -50.98
C TYR A 45 12.78 -12.72 -51.52
N LEU A 46 12.23 -11.71 -52.20
CA LEU A 46 10.87 -11.75 -52.76
C LEU A 46 10.86 -12.28 -54.20
N ASN A 47 9.75 -12.94 -54.60
CA ASN A 47 9.59 -13.48 -55.95
C ASN A 47 9.31 -12.36 -56.97
N LYS A 48 10.24 -12.16 -57.91
CA LYS A 48 10.17 -11.12 -58.96
C LYS A 48 8.88 -11.19 -59.79
N GLN A 49 8.43 -12.39 -60.17
CA GLN A 49 7.26 -12.55 -61.03
C GLN A 49 5.96 -12.15 -60.32
N ALA A 50 5.85 -12.46 -59.04
CA ALA A 50 4.70 -12.05 -58.22
C ALA A 50 4.61 -10.52 -58.10
N LEU A 51 5.75 -9.83 -57.98
CA LEU A 51 5.80 -8.37 -57.89
C LEU A 51 5.41 -7.69 -59.21
N ILE A 52 5.83 -8.25 -60.35
CA ILE A 52 5.37 -7.80 -61.67
C ILE A 52 3.84 -7.93 -61.77
N GLN A 53 3.27 -9.05 -61.33
CA GLN A 53 1.81 -9.24 -61.32
C GLN A 53 1.10 -8.24 -60.39
N ILE A 54 1.61 -8.01 -59.19
CA ILE A 54 1.04 -7.06 -58.21
C ILE A 54 1.09 -5.62 -58.74
N SER A 55 2.15 -5.25 -59.47
CA SER A 55 2.27 -3.93 -60.10
C SER A 55 1.11 -3.66 -61.10
N GLY A 56 0.55 -4.72 -61.69
CA GLY A 56 -0.51 -4.63 -62.70
C GLY A 56 -0.02 -4.17 -64.08
N LEU A 57 1.29 -4.04 -64.29
CA LEU A 57 1.90 -3.80 -65.59
C LEU A 57 2.07 -5.14 -66.33
N LYS A 58 1.69 -5.18 -67.61
CA LYS A 58 1.83 -6.38 -68.46
C LYS A 58 2.68 -6.09 -69.68
N VAL A 59 3.48 -7.06 -70.10
CA VAL A 59 4.17 -7.02 -71.39
C VAL A 59 3.12 -7.00 -72.52
N GLY A 60 3.30 -6.12 -73.51
CA GLY A 60 2.36 -5.84 -74.59
C GLY A 60 1.33 -4.74 -74.28
N GLN A 61 1.29 -4.20 -73.06
CA GLN A 61 0.36 -3.15 -72.68
C GLN A 61 0.81 -1.78 -73.18
N LYS A 62 -0.13 -0.98 -73.71
CA LYS A 62 0.09 0.42 -74.05
C LYS A 62 -0.04 1.28 -72.79
N VAL A 63 1.00 2.03 -72.45
CA VAL A 63 1.06 2.89 -71.25
C VAL A 63 1.62 4.27 -71.60
N ALA A 64 1.02 5.31 -71.03
CA ALA A 64 1.59 6.66 -71.05
C ALA A 64 2.63 6.80 -69.94
N ILE A 65 3.83 7.27 -70.27
CA ILE A 65 4.90 7.52 -69.30
C ILE A 65 5.36 8.98 -69.40
N PRO A 66 5.27 9.77 -68.31
CA PRO A 66 4.62 9.43 -67.03
C PRO A 66 3.09 9.37 -67.18
N GLY A 67 2.40 8.59 -66.34
CA GLY A 67 0.95 8.43 -66.42
C GLY A 67 0.35 7.49 -65.38
N ASP A 68 -0.98 7.45 -65.29
CA ASP A 68 -1.75 6.77 -64.24
C ASP A 68 -1.38 5.29 -64.02
N TYR A 69 -1.00 4.58 -65.09
CA TYR A 69 -0.60 3.17 -64.96
C TYR A 69 0.66 2.99 -64.13
N ILE A 70 1.63 3.91 -64.25
CA ILE A 70 2.86 3.91 -63.46
C ILE A 70 2.55 4.30 -62.02
N THR A 71 1.75 5.35 -61.80
CA THR A 71 1.34 5.78 -60.45
C THR A 71 0.60 4.66 -59.72
N ARG A 72 -0.39 4.03 -60.35
CA ARG A 72 -1.13 2.89 -59.77
C ARG A 72 -0.25 1.69 -59.48
N ALA A 73 0.75 1.43 -60.34
CA ALA A 73 1.71 0.35 -60.11
C ALA A 73 2.56 0.61 -58.86
N ILE A 74 3.06 1.84 -58.71
CA ILE A 74 3.79 2.29 -57.51
C ILE A 74 2.89 2.17 -56.27
N GLU A 75 1.66 2.69 -56.32
CA GLU A 75 0.71 2.62 -55.20
C GLU A 75 0.36 1.19 -54.78
N LYS A 76 0.15 0.27 -55.75
CA LYS A 76 -0.17 -1.14 -55.47
C LYS A 76 0.98 -1.85 -54.77
N LEU A 77 2.22 -1.58 -55.20
CA LEU A 77 3.43 -2.13 -54.58
C LEU A 77 3.65 -1.51 -53.18
N TRP A 78 3.46 -0.20 -53.05
CA TRP A 78 3.57 0.51 -51.78
C TRP A 78 2.56 0.01 -50.73
N ARG A 79 1.31 -0.25 -51.15
CA ARG A 79 0.24 -0.80 -50.29
C ARG A 79 0.55 -2.17 -49.71
N GLN A 80 1.47 -2.93 -50.30
CA GLN A 80 1.92 -4.20 -49.71
C GLN A 80 2.70 -3.97 -48.40
N GLY A 81 3.24 -2.77 -48.19
CA GLY A 81 4.07 -2.42 -47.02
C GLY A 81 5.35 -3.25 -46.91
N LEU A 82 5.79 -3.88 -48.01
CA LEU A 82 6.99 -4.71 -48.06
C LEU A 82 8.25 -3.91 -48.45
N PHE A 83 8.10 -2.63 -48.82
CA PHE A 83 9.17 -1.86 -49.46
C PHE A 83 9.37 -0.49 -48.79
N SER A 84 10.62 -0.09 -48.56
CA SER A 84 11.01 1.25 -48.05
C SER A 84 11.03 2.27 -49.17
N ASP A 85 11.41 1.85 -50.38
CA ASP A 85 11.39 2.64 -51.59
C ASP A 85 10.80 1.84 -52.77
N VAL A 86 10.05 2.53 -53.63
CA VAL A 86 9.44 1.97 -54.86
C VAL A 86 9.59 3.00 -55.97
N SER A 87 10.43 2.69 -56.96
CA SER A 87 10.58 3.52 -58.16
C SER A 87 10.55 2.68 -59.42
N ILE A 88 10.07 3.26 -60.52
CA ILE A 88 10.03 2.61 -61.82
C ILE A 88 10.88 3.44 -62.78
N ALA A 89 11.96 2.85 -63.29
CA ALA A 89 12.89 3.49 -64.19
C ALA A 89 12.76 2.92 -65.61
N ILE A 90 13.04 3.75 -66.62
CA ILE A 90 13.15 3.29 -68.00
C ILE A 90 14.59 2.79 -68.23
N THR A 91 14.73 1.54 -68.65
CA THR A 91 16.05 0.93 -68.92
C THR A 91 16.51 1.20 -70.35
N SER A 92 15.59 1.13 -71.30
CA SER A 92 15.82 1.43 -72.72
C SER A 92 14.50 1.71 -73.44
N THR A 93 14.58 2.51 -74.51
CA THR A 93 13.47 2.77 -75.45
C THR A 93 13.93 2.44 -76.86
N THR A 94 13.11 1.72 -77.62
CA THR A 94 13.35 1.43 -79.04
C THR A 94 12.71 2.53 -79.91
N PRO A 95 13.24 2.83 -81.11
CA PRO A 95 12.69 3.84 -82.02
C PRO A 95 11.21 3.62 -82.38
N ASP A 96 10.73 2.38 -82.30
CA ASP A 96 9.35 1.96 -82.63
C ASP A 96 8.33 2.17 -81.48
N GLY A 97 8.64 3.00 -80.48
CA GLY A 97 7.72 3.30 -79.38
C GLY A 97 7.59 2.19 -78.33
N LYS A 98 8.57 1.29 -78.25
CA LYS A 98 8.65 0.21 -77.24
C LYS A 98 9.54 0.61 -76.06
N VAL A 99 9.16 0.19 -74.84
CA VAL A 99 9.86 0.55 -73.59
C VAL A 99 10.18 -0.66 -72.72
N PHE A 100 11.36 -0.66 -72.11
CA PHE A 100 11.76 -1.59 -71.04
C PHE A 100 11.73 -0.87 -69.70
N LEU A 101 11.00 -1.45 -68.73
CA LEU A 101 10.82 -0.89 -67.39
C LEU A 101 11.58 -1.71 -66.35
N ASP A 102 12.26 -1.04 -65.43
CA ASP A 102 12.88 -1.64 -64.26
C ASP A 102 12.18 -1.12 -63.00
N ILE A 103 11.50 -2.02 -62.29
CA ILE A 103 10.90 -1.74 -60.99
C ILE A 103 12.00 -1.91 -59.94
N LYS A 104 12.50 -0.78 -59.43
CA LYS A 104 13.49 -0.70 -58.36
C LYS A 104 12.76 -0.70 -57.03
N LEU A 105 13.05 -1.70 -56.20
CA LEU A 105 12.42 -1.88 -54.90
C LEU A 105 13.50 -2.05 -53.84
N GLU A 106 13.28 -1.44 -52.68
CA GLU A 106 14.10 -1.70 -51.49
C GLU A 106 13.25 -2.45 -50.46
N GLU A 107 13.61 -3.68 -50.10
CA GLU A 107 12.83 -4.52 -49.18
C GLU A 107 12.88 -4.02 -47.73
N ARG A 108 11.74 -4.02 -47.04
CA ARG A 108 11.68 -3.78 -45.60
C ARG A 108 11.92 -5.08 -44.83
N PRO A 109 12.85 -5.08 -43.87
CA PRO A 109 13.03 -6.22 -42.99
C PRO A 109 11.88 -6.36 -42.00
N LYS A 110 11.67 -7.59 -41.53
CA LYS A 110 10.73 -7.91 -40.46
C LYS A 110 11.41 -7.78 -39.09
N LEU A 111 10.65 -7.40 -38.07
CA LEU A 111 11.14 -7.31 -36.70
C LEU A 111 11.41 -8.70 -36.12
N ASN A 112 12.63 -8.95 -35.62
CA ASN A 112 12.95 -10.16 -34.85
C ASN A 112 12.65 -9.95 -33.37
N LYS A 113 13.35 -8.99 -32.78
CA LYS A 113 13.43 -8.76 -31.34
C LYS A 113 13.57 -7.27 -31.06
N VAL A 114 12.95 -6.83 -29.97
CA VAL A 114 13.10 -5.48 -29.43
C VAL A 114 14.03 -5.51 -28.23
N THR A 115 15.01 -4.63 -28.21
CA THR A 115 15.96 -4.49 -27.09
C THR A 115 15.90 -3.09 -26.53
N TYR A 116 15.54 -2.97 -25.25
CA TYR A 116 15.52 -1.70 -24.53
C TYR A 116 16.84 -1.45 -23.79
N LYS A 117 17.45 -0.27 -23.99
CA LYS A 117 18.67 0.20 -23.30
C LYS A 117 18.40 1.52 -22.55
N GLY A 118 19.18 1.78 -21.50
CA GLY A 118 19.07 2.99 -20.65
C GLY A 118 18.12 2.88 -19.44
N ILE A 119 17.44 1.74 -19.27
CA ILE A 119 16.38 1.54 -18.27
C ILE A 119 16.52 0.21 -17.49
N ARG A 120 15.93 0.13 -16.29
CA ARG A 120 16.02 -1.03 -15.38
C ARG A 120 15.17 -2.20 -15.87
N LYS A 121 15.48 -3.43 -15.43
CA LYS A 121 14.78 -4.67 -15.86
C LYS A 121 13.24 -4.57 -15.77
N GLY A 122 12.69 -4.14 -14.63
CA GLY A 122 11.24 -3.99 -14.48
C GLY A 122 10.62 -2.93 -15.40
N GLU A 123 11.32 -1.82 -15.65
CA GLU A 123 10.86 -0.78 -16.59
C GLU A 123 10.82 -1.30 -18.03
N LYS A 124 11.67 -2.27 -18.40
CA LYS A 124 11.66 -2.89 -19.73
C LYS A 124 10.41 -3.73 -19.95
N GLU A 125 9.98 -4.47 -18.92
CA GLU A 125 8.80 -5.33 -18.97
C GLU A 125 7.52 -4.50 -19.10
N ASP A 126 7.40 -3.44 -18.28
CA ASP A 126 6.30 -2.46 -18.38
C ASP A 126 6.17 -1.88 -19.80
N LEU A 127 7.30 -1.45 -20.40
CA LEU A 127 7.31 -0.85 -21.72
C LEU A 127 7.07 -1.88 -22.82
N ALA A 128 7.60 -3.09 -22.69
CA ALA A 128 7.35 -4.17 -23.64
C ALA A 128 5.85 -4.46 -23.74
N ASN A 129 5.16 -4.52 -22.60
CA ASN A 129 3.71 -4.74 -22.53
C ASN A 129 2.92 -3.56 -23.13
N LYS A 130 3.30 -2.30 -22.84
CA LYS A 130 2.61 -1.11 -23.40
C LYS A 130 2.84 -0.92 -24.90
N VAL A 131 4.06 -1.14 -25.39
CA VAL A 131 4.43 -0.95 -26.80
C VAL A 131 3.89 -2.09 -27.68
N ASN A 132 3.89 -3.32 -27.14
CA ASN A 132 3.33 -4.52 -27.77
C ASN A 132 3.80 -4.75 -29.23
N LEU A 133 5.11 -4.68 -29.46
CA LEU A 133 5.72 -5.01 -30.74
C LEU A 133 6.00 -6.52 -30.80
N ILE A 134 5.23 -7.23 -31.62
CA ILE A 134 5.34 -8.68 -31.80
C ILE A 134 6.41 -8.99 -32.88
N ALA A 135 7.17 -10.07 -32.69
CA ALA A 135 8.08 -10.58 -33.72
C ALA A 135 7.32 -10.86 -35.02
N GLY A 136 7.93 -10.53 -36.15
CA GLY A 136 7.33 -10.60 -37.49
C GLY A 136 6.58 -9.35 -37.93
N THR A 137 6.37 -8.35 -37.05
CA THR A 137 5.81 -7.05 -37.45
C THR A 137 6.77 -6.30 -38.37
N LYS A 138 6.22 -5.50 -39.29
CA LYS A 138 6.99 -4.73 -40.26
C LYS A 138 7.50 -3.45 -39.61
N ILE A 139 8.79 -3.15 -39.79
CA ILE A 139 9.38 -1.91 -39.28
C ILE A 139 9.04 -0.78 -40.26
N THR A 140 8.18 0.13 -39.81
CA THR A 140 7.73 1.32 -40.56
C THR A 140 7.92 2.59 -39.75
N ASP A 141 8.03 3.74 -40.42
CA ASP A 141 8.15 5.03 -39.72
C ASP A 141 6.96 5.30 -38.80
N HIS A 142 5.77 4.84 -39.19
CA HIS A 142 4.59 4.90 -38.34
C HIS A 142 4.76 4.05 -37.07
N THR A 143 5.23 2.81 -37.18
CA THR A 143 5.47 1.95 -36.01
C THR A 143 6.56 2.52 -35.10
N LEU A 144 7.64 3.10 -35.67
CA LEU A 144 8.71 3.73 -34.90
C LEU A 144 8.21 4.98 -34.16
N THR A 145 7.44 5.84 -34.84
CA THR A 145 6.87 7.05 -34.25
C THR A 145 5.83 6.73 -33.19
N LYS A 146 4.94 5.75 -33.45
CA LYS A 146 3.97 5.26 -32.47
C LYS A 146 4.67 4.73 -31.22
N THR A 147 5.71 3.91 -31.41
CA THR A 147 6.52 3.36 -30.32
C THR A 147 7.19 4.47 -29.52
N ARG A 148 7.79 5.45 -30.19
CA ARG A 148 8.39 6.63 -29.54
C ARG A 148 7.37 7.36 -28.68
N ASN A 149 6.19 7.66 -29.23
CA ASN A 149 5.13 8.39 -28.54
C ASN A 149 4.61 7.64 -27.31
N ILE A 150 4.39 6.32 -27.41
CA ILE A 150 3.94 5.48 -26.28
C ILE A 150 4.97 5.52 -25.15
N ILE A 151 6.26 5.41 -25.48
CA ILE A 151 7.34 5.45 -24.48
C ILE A 151 7.44 6.84 -23.86
N MET A 152 7.39 7.91 -24.66
CA MET A 152 7.41 9.28 -24.16
C MET A 152 6.24 9.54 -23.21
N GLU A 153 5.01 9.17 -23.59
CA GLU A 153 3.81 9.34 -22.76
C GLU A 153 3.92 8.59 -21.43
N HIS A 154 4.39 7.33 -21.46
CA HIS A 154 4.63 6.55 -20.24
C HIS A 154 5.57 7.26 -19.25
N TYR A 155 6.62 7.91 -19.77
CA TYR A 155 7.57 8.64 -18.94
C TYR A 155 7.05 10.02 -18.51
N TYR A 156 6.25 10.70 -19.34
CA TYR A 156 5.52 11.92 -18.97
C TYR A 156 4.57 11.69 -17.80
N GLU A 157 3.79 10.60 -17.82
CA GLU A 157 2.93 10.18 -16.71
C GLU A 157 3.72 10.03 -15.39
N LYS A 158 4.94 9.48 -15.47
CA LYS A 158 5.86 9.26 -14.34
C LYS A 158 6.65 10.51 -13.92
N GLY A 159 6.51 11.63 -14.64
CA GLY A 159 7.13 12.92 -14.33
C GLY A 159 8.45 13.24 -15.03
N TYR A 160 8.79 12.51 -16.10
CA TYR A 160 10.02 12.65 -16.87
C TYR A 160 9.76 13.40 -18.18
N TYR A 161 9.72 14.73 -18.14
CA TYR A 161 9.35 15.57 -19.30
C TYR A 161 10.46 15.77 -20.33
N ASN A 162 11.70 15.42 -20.00
CA ASN A 162 12.84 15.46 -20.92
C ASN A 162 13.29 14.05 -21.29
N VAL A 163 12.34 13.14 -21.45
CA VAL A 163 12.64 11.82 -21.99
C VAL A 163 12.97 11.96 -23.47
N ASP A 164 14.06 11.33 -23.89
CA ASP A 164 14.44 11.19 -25.28
C ASP A 164 14.53 9.71 -25.65
N VAL A 165 14.05 9.38 -26.85
CA VAL A 165 13.89 8.00 -27.30
C VAL A 165 14.40 7.88 -28.73
N HIS A 166 15.55 7.22 -28.86
CA HIS A 166 16.16 6.90 -30.14
C HIS A 166 15.94 5.43 -30.49
N THR A 167 15.49 5.20 -31.71
CA THR A 167 15.27 3.87 -32.28
C THR A 167 16.36 3.60 -33.31
N LEU A 168 17.13 2.53 -33.10
CA LEU A 168 18.16 2.06 -34.02
C LEU A 168 17.76 0.70 -34.56
N GLU A 169 17.70 0.59 -35.88
CA GLU A 169 17.49 -0.68 -36.55
C GLU A 169 18.84 -1.34 -36.82
N VAL A 170 18.98 -2.60 -36.41
CA VAL A 170 20.21 -3.38 -36.57
C VAL A 170 19.87 -4.67 -37.32
N PRO A 171 20.39 -4.89 -38.54
CA PRO A 171 20.18 -6.12 -39.28
C PRO A 171 20.66 -7.34 -38.47
N ASP A 172 19.90 -8.43 -38.50
CA ASP A 172 20.31 -9.68 -37.88
C ASP A 172 21.28 -10.44 -38.81
N THR A 173 22.39 -10.92 -38.26
CA THR A 173 23.40 -11.65 -39.05
C THR A 173 23.03 -13.11 -39.29
N ASN A 174 22.09 -13.67 -38.51
CA ASN A 174 21.73 -15.08 -38.56
C ASN A 174 20.44 -15.35 -39.34
N LEU A 175 19.52 -14.36 -39.42
CA LEU A 175 18.23 -14.49 -40.08
C LEU A 175 18.13 -13.55 -41.28
N GLN A 176 17.63 -14.07 -42.39
CA GLN A 176 17.52 -13.32 -43.64
C GLN A 176 16.33 -12.34 -43.62
N ASN A 177 16.53 -11.13 -44.13
CA ASN A 177 15.51 -10.06 -44.24
C ASN A 177 14.82 -9.70 -42.90
N VAL A 178 15.59 -9.75 -41.82
CA VAL A 178 15.11 -9.60 -40.46
C VAL A 178 16.04 -8.66 -39.70
N SER A 179 15.45 -7.73 -38.94
CA SER A 179 16.17 -6.71 -38.17
C SER A 179 15.76 -6.72 -36.70
N ASN A 180 16.72 -6.43 -35.83
CA ASN A 180 16.51 -6.16 -34.41
C ASN A 180 16.27 -4.66 -34.20
N LEU A 181 15.29 -4.32 -33.37
CA LEU A 181 15.02 -2.93 -33.00
C LEU A 181 15.63 -2.63 -31.64
N VAL A 182 16.62 -1.73 -31.59
CA VAL A 182 17.22 -1.24 -30.36
C VAL A 182 16.60 0.10 -30.00
N ILE A 183 15.92 0.14 -28.86
CA ILE A 183 15.29 1.35 -28.33
C ILE A 183 16.13 1.86 -27.17
N ASN A 184 16.85 2.97 -27.42
CA ASN A 184 17.62 3.68 -26.42
C ASN A 184 16.73 4.74 -25.78
N VAL A 185 16.48 4.62 -24.48
CA VAL A 185 15.67 5.57 -23.72
C VAL A 185 16.57 6.33 -22.74
N ASP A 186 16.71 7.64 -22.94
CA ASP A 186 17.21 8.53 -21.90
C ASP A 186 16.02 9.18 -21.19
N LYS A 187 15.77 8.76 -19.95
CA LYS A 187 14.64 9.29 -19.15
C LYS A 187 14.88 10.69 -18.62
N GLY A 188 16.13 11.17 -18.58
CA GLY A 188 16.47 12.41 -17.91
C GLY A 188 16.10 12.44 -16.42
N LYS A 189 15.97 13.65 -15.85
CA LYS A 189 15.58 13.87 -14.45
C LYS A 189 14.10 14.25 -14.35
N LYS A 190 13.43 13.82 -13.28
CA LYS A 190 12.06 14.26 -12.99
C LYS A 190 12.01 15.77 -12.79
N VAL A 191 11.01 16.41 -13.39
CA VAL A 191 10.77 17.85 -13.24
C VAL A 191 10.16 18.17 -11.88
N LYS A 192 10.44 19.38 -11.38
CA LYS A 192 9.89 19.92 -10.14
C LYS A 192 8.88 21.01 -10.43
N ILE A 193 7.91 21.18 -9.53
CA ILE A 193 6.90 22.22 -9.67
C ILE A 193 7.46 23.53 -9.11
N LEU A 194 7.50 24.59 -9.91
CA LEU A 194 7.88 25.92 -9.43
C LEU A 194 6.70 26.59 -8.73
N ASN A 195 5.61 26.78 -9.47
CA ASN A 195 4.39 27.44 -9.03
C ASN A 195 3.15 26.62 -9.41
N ILE A 196 2.11 26.81 -8.62
CA ILE A 196 0.76 26.29 -8.84
C ILE A 196 -0.15 27.51 -8.73
N THR A 197 -0.86 27.83 -9.80
CA THR A 197 -1.70 29.01 -9.92
C THR A 197 -3.16 28.58 -10.02
N PRO A 198 -3.89 28.54 -8.88
CA PRO A 198 -5.35 28.42 -8.92
C PRO A 198 -5.94 29.65 -9.60
N LYS A 199 -6.95 29.45 -10.45
CA LYS A 199 -7.76 30.49 -11.07
C LYS A 199 -9.23 30.14 -10.82
N GLY A 200 -10.02 31.07 -10.30
CA GLY A 200 -11.43 30.86 -9.95
C GLY A 200 -11.90 31.95 -8.99
N ASP A 201 -13.21 31.99 -8.75
CA ASP A 201 -13.80 32.81 -7.68
C ASP A 201 -13.41 32.28 -6.29
N SER A 202 -13.61 33.08 -5.25
CA SER A 202 -12.72 33.13 -4.07
C SER A 202 -13.29 32.57 -2.76
N ALA A 203 -13.89 31.38 -2.74
CA ALA A 203 -14.25 30.69 -1.50
C ALA A 203 -13.03 30.24 -0.69
N PHE A 204 -12.00 29.74 -1.37
CA PHE A 204 -10.73 29.41 -0.74
C PHE A 204 -9.59 30.29 -1.23
N THR A 205 -8.77 30.72 -0.28
CA THR A 205 -7.47 31.32 -0.63
C THR A 205 -6.62 30.33 -1.41
N ASP A 206 -5.82 30.82 -2.35
CA ASP A 206 -4.81 30.04 -3.09
C ASP A 206 -4.02 29.08 -2.20
N LYS A 207 -3.67 29.53 -1.00
CA LYS A 207 -2.92 28.74 -0.02
C LYS A 207 -3.73 27.53 0.46
N LYS A 208 -5.03 27.66 0.67
CA LYS A 208 -5.94 26.55 1.05
C LYS A 208 -6.14 25.58 -0.11
N VAL A 209 -6.24 26.06 -1.34
CA VAL A 209 -6.31 25.24 -2.56
C VAL A 209 -5.03 24.43 -2.75
N ARG A 210 -3.86 25.10 -2.72
CA ARG A 210 -2.54 24.45 -2.81
C ARG A 210 -2.29 23.45 -1.68
N LYS A 211 -2.82 23.69 -0.47
CA LYS A 211 -2.77 22.72 0.64
C LYS A 211 -3.69 21.51 0.42
N GLY A 212 -4.77 21.66 -0.36
CA GLY A 212 -5.66 20.56 -0.74
C GLY A 212 -4.98 19.54 -1.66
N LEU A 213 -4.05 19.98 -2.49
CA LEU A 213 -3.17 19.12 -3.29
C LEU A 213 -2.09 18.48 -2.41
N LYS A 214 -2.38 17.31 -1.83
CA LYS A 214 -1.53 16.67 -0.82
C LYS A 214 -0.19 16.22 -1.40
N ASN A 215 -0.20 15.71 -2.62
CA ASN A 215 0.96 15.10 -3.27
C ASN A 215 1.68 16.07 -4.25
N THR A 216 0.99 17.10 -4.72
CA THR A 216 1.45 18.04 -5.75
C THR A 216 1.86 19.36 -5.11
N LYS A 217 3.15 19.49 -4.78
CA LYS A 217 3.68 20.62 -4.01
C LYS A 217 4.71 21.42 -4.78
N GLN A 218 4.61 22.75 -4.65
CA GLN A 218 5.62 23.70 -5.10
C GLN A 218 6.96 23.46 -4.40
N LYS A 219 8.06 23.64 -5.12
CA LYS A 219 9.42 23.64 -4.57
C LYS A 219 9.56 24.80 -3.57
N ARG A 220 10.00 24.50 -2.35
CA ARG A 220 10.31 25.51 -1.33
C ARG A 220 11.82 25.60 -1.13
N TRP A 221 12.31 26.82 -0.85
CA TRP A 221 13.75 27.08 -0.70
C TRP A 221 14.38 26.38 0.51
N TYR A 222 13.61 26.16 1.59
CA TYR A 222 14.04 25.44 2.82
C TYR A 222 13.70 23.94 2.83
N GLY A 223 13.15 23.39 1.74
CA GLY A 223 12.51 22.07 1.74
C GLY A 223 13.41 20.92 1.28
N MET A 224 14.36 20.46 2.09
CA MET A 224 15.12 19.23 1.80
C MET A 224 14.27 17.95 1.95
N PHE A 225 13.19 17.98 2.74
CA PHE A 225 12.44 16.79 3.16
C PHE A 225 11.05 16.58 2.51
N LYS A 226 10.62 17.42 1.55
CA LYS A 226 9.31 17.25 0.88
C LYS A 226 9.47 17.05 -0.62
N PRO A 227 8.89 15.98 -1.21
CA PRO A 227 8.95 15.76 -2.65
C PRO A 227 8.18 16.89 -3.37
N SER A 228 8.87 17.63 -4.22
CA SER A 228 8.29 18.69 -5.08
C SER A 228 8.28 18.28 -6.56
N LYS A 229 8.34 16.97 -6.83
CA LYS A 229 8.40 16.40 -8.19
C LYS A 229 6.98 16.32 -8.74
N PHE A 230 6.79 16.72 -10.00
CA PHE A 230 5.50 16.58 -10.66
C PHE A 230 5.32 15.14 -11.15
N VAL A 231 4.15 14.55 -10.91
CA VAL A 231 3.75 13.23 -11.42
C VAL A 231 2.27 13.34 -11.80
N ARG A 232 1.93 13.08 -13.07
CA ARG A 232 0.58 13.34 -13.60
C ARG A 232 -0.50 12.55 -12.85
N ALA A 233 -0.26 11.26 -12.61
CA ALA A 233 -1.20 10.40 -11.88
C ALA A 233 -1.54 10.93 -10.47
N LYS A 234 -0.54 11.45 -9.75
CA LYS A 234 -0.76 12.03 -8.41
C LYS A 234 -1.50 13.36 -8.46
N PHE A 235 -1.32 14.12 -9.54
CA PHE A 235 -2.04 15.36 -9.75
C PHE A 235 -3.52 15.11 -10.04
N GLU A 236 -3.84 14.09 -10.83
CA GLU A 236 -5.23 13.65 -11.06
C GLU A 236 -5.91 13.20 -9.76
N GLU A 237 -5.22 12.42 -8.93
CA GLU A 237 -5.71 12.02 -7.59
C GLU A 237 -5.93 13.22 -6.66
N ASP A 238 -4.98 14.18 -6.68
CA ASP A 238 -5.08 15.41 -5.89
C ASP A 238 -6.23 16.31 -6.37
N LYS A 239 -6.54 16.36 -7.67
CA LYS A 239 -7.71 17.09 -8.19
C LYS A 239 -9.01 16.54 -7.59
N GLN A 240 -9.17 15.21 -7.56
CA GLN A 240 -10.34 14.57 -6.94
C GLN A 240 -10.40 14.85 -5.44
N THR A 241 -9.26 14.77 -4.74
CA THR A 241 -9.17 15.09 -3.31
C THR A 241 -9.49 16.56 -3.02
N LEU A 242 -9.10 17.47 -3.92
CA LEU A 242 -9.43 18.89 -3.83
C LEU A 242 -10.94 19.11 -3.97
N ILE A 243 -11.59 18.51 -4.98
CA ILE A 243 -13.05 18.60 -5.13
C ILE A 243 -13.77 18.02 -3.91
N LYS A 244 -13.35 16.85 -3.42
CA LYS A 244 -13.88 16.29 -2.17
C LYS A 244 -13.78 17.27 -1.00
N LYS A 245 -12.69 18.03 -0.91
CA LYS A 245 -12.50 19.07 0.13
C LYS A 245 -13.46 20.26 -0.03
N TYR A 246 -13.77 20.66 -1.26
CA TYR A 246 -14.80 21.67 -1.53
C TYR A 246 -16.19 21.14 -1.16
N ASN A 247 -16.52 19.92 -1.56
CA ASN A 247 -17.79 19.27 -1.22
C ASN A 247 -17.96 19.15 0.31
N LYS A 248 -16.89 18.86 1.07
CA LYS A 248 -16.88 18.87 2.55
C LYS A 248 -17.14 20.25 3.19
N GLN A 249 -17.25 21.31 2.41
CA GLN A 249 -17.48 22.68 2.86
C GLN A 249 -18.76 23.27 2.25
N GLY A 250 -19.65 22.42 1.72
CA GLY A 250 -20.94 22.84 1.15
C GLY A 250 -20.91 23.10 -0.35
N TYR A 251 -19.75 23.09 -1.01
CA TYR A 251 -19.63 23.44 -2.42
C TYR A 251 -19.91 22.21 -3.31
N ARG A 252 -21.19 21.87 -3.49
CA ARG A 252 -21.62 20.69 -4.26
C ARG A 252 -21.20 20.75 -5.72
N ASP A 253 -21.36 21.92 -6.34
CA ASP A 253 -21.14 22.12 -7.77
C ASP A 253 -19.66 22.35 -8.12
N ALA A 254 -18.76 22.14 -7.15
CA ALA A 254 -17.33 22.37 -7.32
C ALA A 254 -16.74 21.42 -8.36
N GLN A 255 -16.06 21.98 -9.37
CA GLN A 255 -15.43 21.20 -10.43
C GLN A 255 -14.16 21.86 -10.95
N VAL A 256 -13.25 21.03 -11.47
CA VAL A 256 -12.08 21.52 -12.20
C VAL A 256 -12.48 21.79 -13.64
N LEU A 257 -12.50 23.05 -14.05
CA LEU A 257 -12.85 23.44 -15.42
C LEU A 257 -11.72 23.13 -16.40
N LYS A 258 -10.49 23.44 -16.02
CA LYS A 258 -9.32 23.30 -16.90
C LYS A 258 -8.06 23.14 -16.07
N ASP A 259 -7.16 22.25 -16.48
CA ASP A 259 -5.79 22.23 -16.00
C ASP A 259 -4.80 22.41 -17.16
N SER A 260 -3.68 23.06 -16.88
CA SER A 260 -2.59 23.23 -17.82
C SER A 260 -1.27 23.06 -17.10
N VAL A 261 -0.40 22.23 -17.67
CA VAL A 261 0.97 22.03 -17.17
C VAL A 261 1.91 22.50 -18.26
N TYR A 262 2.68 23.54 -17.97
CA TYR A 262 3.58 24.15 -18.95
C TYR A 262 5.03 24.11 -18.47
N ARG A 263 5.96 23.97 -19.42
CA ARG A 263 7.39 23.91 -19.16
C ARG A 263 7.92 25.33 -18.93
N ILE A 264 8.62 25.51 -17.80
CA ILE A 264 9.31 26.77 -17.47
C ILE A 264 10.80 26.62 -17.78
N SER A 265 11.38 25.48 -17.43
CA SER A 265 12.75 25.10 -17.80
C SER A 265 12.89 23.59 -17.82
N ASP A 266 14.05 23.07 -18.21
CA ASP A 266 14.35 21.63 -18.22
C ASP A 266 14.09 20.96 -16.87
N LYS A 267 14.16 21.70 -15.76
CA LYS A 267 13.97 21.12 -14.42
C LYS A 267 12.67 21.55 -13.76
N LEU A 268 11.93 22.49 -14.36
CA LEU A 268 10.81 23.17 -13.72
C LEU A 268 9.57 23.25 -14.61
N VAL A 269 8.43 22.95 -14.01
CA VAL A 269 7.10 23.11 -14.63
C VAL A 269 6.22 24.02 -13.78
N GLY A 270 5.33 24.76 -14.45
CA GLY A 270 4.23 25.49 -13.85
C GLY A 270 2.93 24.72 -14.02
N VAL A 271 2.04 24.84 -13.05
CA VAL A 271 0.71 24.21 -13.09
C VAL A 271 -0.36 25.29 -12.90
N ASP A 272 -1.21 25.47 -13.90
CA ASP A 272 -2.39 26.32 -13.83
C ASP A 272 -3.63 25.44 -13.64
N LEU A 273 -4.47 25.80 -12.67
CA LEU A 273 -5.67 25.04 -12.32
C LEU A 273 -6.86 25.99 -12.26
N SER A 274 -7.79 25.85 -13.19
CA SER A 274 -9.03 26.63 -13.23
C SER A 274 -10.16 25.87 -12.56
N LEU A 275 -10.80 26.47 -11.57
CA LEU A 275 -11.81 25.88 -10.69
C LEU A 275 -13.11 26.66 -10.81
N TYR A 276 -14.23 25.95 -10.87
CA TYR A 276 -15.55 26.49 -10.59
C TYR A 276 -15.95 25.99 -9.21
N GLU A 277 -16.22 26.88 -8.27
CA GLU A 277 -16.50 26.50 -6.88
C GLU A 277 -18.01 26.28 -6.66
N GLY A 278 -18.85 27.05 -7.35
CA GLY A 278 -20.31 27.03 -7.15
C GLY A 278 -20.75 27.70 -5.85
N HIS A 279 -22.03 27.53 -5.49
CA HIS A 279 -22.60 28.07 -4.26
C HIS A 279 -22.44 27.09 -3.09
N GLN A 280 -22.49 27.61 -1.87
CA GLN A 280 -22.58 26.76 -0.68
C GLN A 280 -24.02 26.28 -0.49
N TYR A 281 -24.16 24.99 -0.23
CA TYR A 281 -25.44 24.35 0.06
C TYR A 281 -25.54 23.92 1.52
N TYR A 282 -26.76 23.86 2.03
CA TYR A 282 -27.10 23.46 3.40
C TYR A 282 -28.16 22.35 3.39
N PHE A 283 -28.15 21.49 4.41
CA PHE A 283 -29.20 20.50 4.61
C PHE A 283 -30.51 21.19 5.01
N ARG A 284 -31.58 21.04 4.23
CA ARG A 284 -32.90 21.63 4.52
C ARG A 284 -33.86 20.64 5.14
N ASN A 285 -34.07 19.51 4.49
CA ASN A 285 -34.88 18.43 5.04
C ASN A 285 -34.19 17.09 4.81
N ILE A 286 -34.24 16.23 5.81
CA ILE A 286 -33.77 14.84 5.71
C ILE A 286 -34.97 13.98 6.03
N THR A 287 -35.35 13.11 5.11
CA THR A 287 -36.51 12.22 5.26
C THR A 287 -36.04 10.77 5.19
N TRP A 288 -36.72 9.90 5.94
CA TRP A 288 -36.43 8.47 5.97
C TRP A 288 -37.63 7.72 5.39
N ILE A 289 -37.35 6.73 4.54
CA ILE A 289 -38.37 5.89 3.92
C ILE A 289 -37.96 4.43 4.11
N GLY A 290 -38.89 3.56 4.48
CA GLY A 290 -38.64 2.12 4.65
C GLY A 290 -38.04 1.73 6.00
N ASN A 291 -38.07 2.63 6.99
CA ASN A 291 -37.70 2.35 8.38
C ASN A 291 -38.93 1.89 9.18
N GLU A 292 -39.16 0.58 9.23
CA GLU A 292 -40.27 -0.02 9.99
C GLU A 292 -39.86 -0.35 11.43
N LYS A 293 -38.62 -0.81 11.63
CA LYS A 293 -38.10 -1.23 12.94
C LYS A 293 -37.84 -0.04 13.87
N TYR A 294 -37.23 1.02 13.35
CA TYR A 294 -36.83 2.20 14.14
C TYR A 294 -37.55 3.46 13.68
N GLY A 295 -38.16 4.16 14.63
CA GLY A 295 -38.83 5.44 14.38
C GLY A 295 -37.85 6.52 13.89
N THR A 296 -38.35 7.40 13.03
CA THR A 296 -37.58 8.47 12.38
C THR A 296 -36.83 9.37 13.36
N ASP A 297 -37.41 9.66 14.53
CA ASP A 297 -36.76 10.48 15.57
C ASP A 297 -35.46 9.86 16.11
N ILE A 298 -35.44 8.52 16.27
CA ILE A 298 -34.26 7.78 16.73
C ILE A 298 -33.17 7.86 15.66
N LEU A 299 -33.56 7.66 14.39
CA LEU A 299 -32.63 7.73 13.26
C LEU A 299 -32.06 9.14 13.08
N HIS A 300 -32.86 10.18 13.25
CA HIS A 300 -32.39 11.57 13.22
C HIS A 300 -31.40 11.87 14.35
N LYS A 301 -31.72 11.42 15.58
CA LYS A 301 -30.82 11.61 16.72
C LYS A 301 -29.49 10.89 16.51
N ARG A 302 -29.51 9.70 15.90
CA ARG A 302 -28.30 8.93 15.58
C ARG A 302 -27.51 9.55 14.43
N LEU A 303 -28.18 10.05 13.40
CA LEU A 303 -27.55 10.70 12.25
C LEU A 303 -26.73 11.92 12.65
N ASP A 304 -27.17 12.69 13.65
CA ASP A 304 -26.50 13.89 14.17
C ASP A 304 -26.12 14.91 13.06
N ILE A 305 -27.07 15.16 12.16
CA ILE A 305 -27.01 16.21 11.14
C ILE A 305 -28.26 17.06 11.30
N LYS A 306 -28.08 18.33 11.65
CA LYS A 306 -29.19 19.27 11.86
C LYS A 306 -29.52 20.02 10.57
N LYS A 307 -30.79 20.43 10.48
CA LYS A 307 -31.26 21.39 9.48
C LYS A 307 -30.45 22.69 9.57
N GLY A 308 -29.99 23.19 8.43
CA GLY A 308 -29.15 24.38 8.30
C GLY A 308 -27.64 24.11 8.43
N GLU A 309 -27.21 22.87 8.69
CA GLU A 309 -25.78 22.53 8.61
C GLU A 309 -25.30 22.51 7.15
N LEU A 310 -24.00 22.76 6.95
CA LEU A 310 -23.36 22.70 5.63
C LEU A 310 -23.55 21.31 5.00
N TYR A 311 -23.93 21.29 3.73
CA TYR A 311 -24.10 20.07 2.97
C TYR A 311 -22.76 19.36 2.75
N ASP A 312 -22.60 18.17 3.31
CA ASP A 312 -21.45 17.30 3.08
C ASP A 312 -21.92 15.86 2.87
N GLN A 313 -21.96 15.44 1.61
CA GLN A 313 -22.36 14.09 1.23
C GLN A 313 -21.46 13.02 1.87
N ASN A 314 -20.15 13.28 2.01
CA ASN A 314 -19.26 12.29 2.64
C ASN A 314 -19.58 12.15 4.12
N ARG A 315 -19.84 13.25 4.83
CA ARG A 315 -20.27 13.19 6.24
C ARG A 315 -21.59 12.45 6.36
N LEU A 316 -22.55 12.72 5.48
CA LEU A 316 -23.81 11.99 5.45
C LEU A 316 -23.58 10.48 5.30
N ASP A 317 -22.80 10.06 4.30
CA ASP A 317 -22.48 8.65 4.05
C ASP A 317 -21.72 8.01 5.23
N GLU A 318 -20.76 8.75 5.83
CA GLU A 318 -20.02 8.35 7.03
C GLU A 318 -21.00 8.11 8.19
N ARG A 319 -21.90 9.05 8.49
CA ARG A 319 -22.91 8.95 9.57
C ARG A 319 -23.96 7.87 9.34
N ILE A 320 -24.29 7.57 8.09
CA ILE A 320 -25.25 6.51 7.80
C ILE A 320 -24.60 5.13 7.89
N ASN A 321 -23.38 4.95 7.37
CA ASN A 321 -22.84 3.61 7.10
C ASN A 321 -21.52 3.24 7.82
N THR A 322 -20.60 4.20 8.02
CA THR A 322 -19.18 3.87 8.32
C THR A 322 -18.73 4.27 9.72
N ASP A 323 -19.27 5.36 10.27
CA ASP A 323 -18.90 5.88 11.57
C ASP A 323 -19.14 4.85 12.69
N LYS A 324 -18.40 5.00 13.80
CA LYS A 324 -18.53 4.11 14.97
C LYS A 324 -19.94 4.16 15.56
N ASP A 325 -20.57 5.31 15.48
CA ASP A 325 -21.93 5.56 15.91
C ASP A 325 -22.88 5.77 14.72
N ALA A 326 -22.58 5.15 13.57
CA ALA A 326 -23.43 5.23 12.41
C ALA A 326 -24.84 4.65 12.65
N VAL A 327 -25.78 5.06 11.79
CA VAL A 327 -27.15 4.53 11.77
C VAL A 327 -27.17 3.04 11.42
N SER A 328 -26.33 2.59 10.48
CA SER A 328 -26.24 1.17 10.13
C SER A 328 -25.90 0.27 11.32
N ASN A 329 -25.10 0.76 12.27
CA ASN A 329 -24.66 -0.05 13.41
C ASN A 329 -25.81 -0.46 14.33
N ILE A 330 -26.84 0.38 14.53
CA ILE A 330 -27.99 -0.01 15.38
C ILE A 330 -28.81 -1.15 14.75
N TYR A 331 -28.89 -1.20 13.43
CA TYR A 331 -29.55 -2.29 12.71
C TYR A 331 -28.67 -3.54 12.70
N MET A 332 -27.38 -3.39 12.40
CA MET A 332 -26.43 -4.50 12.37
C MET A 332 -26.21 -5.14 13.75
N ASP A 333 -26.35 -4.39 14.83
CA ASP A 333 -26.29 -4.92 16.21
C ASP A 333 -27.58 -5.66 16.61
N ASP A 334 -28.69 -5.41 15.90
CA ASP A 334 -29.99 -6.04 16.08
C ASP A 334 -30.23 -7.25 15.13
N GLY A 335 -29.18 -7.75 14.46
CA GLY A 335 -29.30 -8.88 13.53
C GLY A 335 -29.53 -8.52 12.06
N TYR A 336 -29.73 -7.26 11.70
CA TYR A 336 -29.99 -6.87 10.30
C TYR A 336 -28.70 -6.77 9.47
N LEU A 337 -28.08 -7.92 9.20
CA LEU A 337 -26.86 -8.03 8.39
C LEU A 337 -27.04 -7.50 6.97
N PHE A 338 -28.23 -7.68 6.40
CA PHE A 338 -28.59 -7.28 5.03
C PHE A 338 -29.02 -5.82 4.91
N PHE A 339 -28.94 -5.07 6.01
CA PHE A 339 -29.31 -3.67 6.07
C PHE A 339 -28.52 -2.84 5.06
N ARG A 340 -29.23 -2.04 4.27
CA ARG A 340 -28.61 -1.05 3.39
C ARG A 340 -29.42 0.24 3.36
N THR A 341 -28.72 1.33 3.08
CA THR A 341 -29.30 2.66 2.91
C THR A 341 -28.89 3.24 1.57
N VAL A 342 -29.78 4.02 0.98
CA VAL A 342 -29.51 4.75 -0.27
C VAL A 342 -29.96 6.19 -0.07
N PRO A 343 -29.03 7.12 0.23
CA PRO A 343 -29.35 8.54 0.27
C PRO A 343 -29.51 9.08 -1.16
N ARG A 344 -30.58 9.84 -1.40
CA ARG A 344 -30.88 10.50 -2.67
C ARG A 344 -31.18 11.99 -2.43
N GLU A 345 -30.60 12.86 -3.25
CA GLU A 345 -31.04 14.25 -3.34
C GLU A 345 -32.38 14.31 -4.09
N VAL A 346 -33.42 14.86 -3.46
CA VAL A 346 -34.77 14.92 -4.05
C VAL A 346 -35.09 16.29 -4.62
N ALA A 347 -34.66 17.35 -3.93
CA ALA A 347 -34.88 18.71 -4.36
C ALA A 347 -33.72 19.61 -3.94
N VAL A 348 -33.40 20.57 -4.80
CA VAL A 348 -32.46 21.65 -4.53
C VAL A 348 -33.23 22.95 -4.73
N VAL A 349 -33.42 23.71 -3.67
CA VAL A 349 -34.15 24.98 -3.71
C VAL A 349 -33.22 26.06 -3.17
N ASN A 350 -32.82 26.99 -4.03
CA ASN A 350 -31.81 28.00 -3.71
C ASN A 350 -30.49 27.36 -3.21
N ASP A 351 -30.09 27.64 -1.97
CA ASP A 351 -28.89 27.16 -1.29
C ASP A 351 -29.15 25.93 -0.41
N SER A 352 -30.30 25.28 -0.59
CA SER A 352 -30.83 24.31 0.36
C SER A 352 -31.17 22.98 -0.31
N VAL A 353 -30.68 21.87 0.23
CA VAL A 353 -30.80 20.52 -0.33
C VAL A 353 -31.70 19.66 0.55
N ASP A 354 -32.68 19.01 -0.08
CA ASP A 354 -33.49 17.97 0.55
C ASP A 354 -32.95 16.59 0.19
N VAL A 355 -32.75 15.79 1.23
CA VAL A 355 -32.23 14.43 1.13
C VAL A 355 -33.28 13.44 1.61
N GLU A 356 -33.46 12.38 0.86
CA GLU A 356 -34.30 11.24 1.20
C GLU A 356 -33.40 10.02 1.34
N ILE A 357 -33.46 9.38 2.50
CA ILE A 357 -32.68 8.19 2.81
C ILE A 357 -33.63 7.00 2.75
N MET A 358 -33.49 6.22 1.69
CA MET A 358 -34.23 4.96 1.54
C MET A 358 -33.53 3.87 2.35
N VAL A 359 -34.28 3.25 3.25
CA VAL A 359 -33.83 2.18 4.14
C VAL A 359 -34.37 0.87 3.63
N PHE A 360 -33.50 -0.12 3.54
CA PHE A 360 -33.86 -1.51 3.27
C PHE A 360 -33.34 -2.36 4.42
N GLU A 361 -34.23 -2.75 5.34
CA GLU A 361 -33.84 -3.45 6.57
C GLU A 361 -33.41 -4.90 6.32
N GLY A 362 -34.19 -5.64 5.50
CA GLY A 362 -33.97 -7.06 5.26
C GLY A 362 -34.36 -7.94 6.47
N PRO A 363 -34.23 -9.28 6.36
CA PRO A 363 -34.47 -10.16 7.49
C PRO A 363 -33.34 -10.08 8.53
N GLN A 364 -33.66 -10.40 9.78
CA GLN A 364 -32.64 -10.64 10.81
C GLN A 364 -31.90 -11.94 10.52
N ALA A 365 -30.57 -11.92 10.63
CA ALA A 365 -29.69 -13.07 10.46
C ALA A 365 -29.26 -13.64 11.83
N HIS A 366 -29.29 -14.96 11.97
CA HIS A 366 -28.72 -15.67 13.10
C HIS A 366 -27.34 -16.24 12.74
N ILE A 367 -26.45 -16.33 13.71
CA ILE A 367 -25.14 -16.93 13.52
C ILE A 367 -25.31 -18.45 13.45
N ASP A 368 -24.99 -19.09 12.31
CA ASP A 368 -25.00 -20.55 12.20
C ASP A 368 -23.70 -21.11 12.78
N ARG A 369 -22.57 -20.86 12.12
CA ARG A 369 -21.26 -21.36 12.59
C ARG A 369 -20.22 -20.27 12.76
N ILE A 370 -19.29 -20.58 13.66
CA ILE A 370 -18.09 -19.80 13.91
C ILE A 370 -16.88 -20.59 13.47
N ILE A 371 -16.24 -20.09 12.42
CA ILE A 371 -15.11 -20.73 11.75
C ILE A 371 -13.85 -19.98 12.19
N ILE A 372 -12.94 -20.66 12.87
CA ILE A 372 -11.64 -20.12 13.26
C ILE A 372 -10.58 -20.84 12.43
N THR A 373 -9.72 -20.09 11.74
CA THR A 373 -8.68 -20.65 10.87
C THR A 373 -7.31 -20.08 11.20
N GLY A 374 -6.24 -20.84 10.94
CA GLY A 374 -4.86 -20.36 11.04
C GLY A 374 -4.19 -20.42 12.43
N ASN A 375 -4.90 -20.90 13.46
CA ASN A 375 -4.31 -21.24 14.76
C ASN A 375 -3.66 -22.63 14.71
N THR A 376 -2.36 -22.67 14.40
CA THR A 376 -1.59 -23.93 14.25
C THR A 376 -0.85 -24.33 15.52
N ARG A 377 -0.43 -23.36 16.33
CA ARG A 377 0.28 -23.55 17.61
C ARG A 377 -0.65 -23.38 18.81
N THR A 378 -1.65 -22.53 18.68
CA THR A 378 -2.62 -22.20 19.72
C THR A 378 -3.86 -23.08 19.55
N ASN A 379 -4.28 -23.73 20.64
CA ASN A 379 -5.46 -24.58 20.63
C ASN A 379 -6.70 -23.76 20.31
N ASP A 380 -7.62 -24.30 19.50
CA ASP A 380 -8.86 -23.63 19.04
C ASP A 380 -9.72 -23.07 20.20
N ARG A 381 -9.69 -23.72 21.36
CA ARG A 381 -10.37 -23.24 22.58
C ARG A 381 -9.93 -21.85 23.04
N VAL A 382 -8.69 -21.46 22.77
CA VAL A 382 -8.12 -20.18 23.24
C VAL A 382 -8.71 -18.99 22.51
N PRO A 383 -8.75 -18.92 21.17
CA PRO A 383 -9.49 -17.86 20.50
C PRO A 383 -11.00 -18.01 20.70
N ARG A 384 -11.55 -19.24 20.68
CA ARG A 384 -13.01 -19.47 20.78
C ARG A 384 -13.63 -18.91 22.07
N ARG A 385 -12.96 -19.04 23.22
CA ARG A 385 -13.46 -18.52 24.51
C ARG A 385 -13.44 -17.00 24.62
N GLU A 386 -12.70 -16.31 23.76
CA GLU A 386 -12.64 -14.84 23.74
C GLU A 386 -13.71 -14.21 22.83
N LEU A 387 -14.44 -15.03 22.07
CA LEU A 387 -15.49 -14.55 21.18
C LEU A 387 -16.76 -14.20 21.97
N TYR A 388 -17.36 -13.06 21.63
CA TYR A 388 -18.70 -12.66 22.05
C TYR A 388 -19.78 -13.14 21.08
N THR A 389 -19.41 -13.52 19.87
CA THR A 389 -20.31 -14.14 18.90
C THR A 389 -20.52 -15.60 19.27
N LEU A 390 -21.77 -16.04 19.34
CA LEU A 390 -22.13 -17.43 19.65
C LEU A 390 -23.10 -17.99 18.60
N PRO A 391 -22.97 -19.28 18.24
CA PRO A 391 -23.94 -19.95 17.37
C PRO A 391 -25.36 -19.87 17.94
N GLY A 392 -26.34 -19.59 17.07
CA GLY A 392 -27.76 -19.44 17.38
C GLY A 392 -28.18 -18.04 17.84
N GLU A 393 -27.24 -17.15 18.17
CA GLU A 393 -27.56 -15.76 18.51
C GLU A 393 -27.78 -14.89 17.26
N LEU A 394 -28.43 -13.74 17.43
CA LEU A 394 -28.55 -12.76 16.35
C LEU A 394 -27.18 -12.20 15.97
N PHE A 395 -27.00 -11.90 14.69
CA PHE A 395 -25.80 -11.22 14.22
C PHE A 395 -25.64 -9.86 14.92
N SER A 396 -24.45 -9.57 15.42
CA SER A 396 -24.14 -8.30 16.08
C SER A 396 -22.76 -7.81 15.65
N LYS A 397 -22.70 -6.62 15.05
CA LYS A 397 -21.43 -6.02 14.61
C LYS A 397 -20.58 -5.61 15.81
N SER A 398 -21.22 -5.11 16.87
CA SER A 398 -20.57 -4.78 18.13
C SER A 398 -19.88 -5.98 18.78
N ASP A 399 -20.51 -7.16 18.75
CA ASP A 399 -19.91 -8.39 19.27
C ASP A 399 -18.75 -8.89 18.41
N ILE A 400 -18.83 -8.75 17.08
CA ILE A 400 -17.70 -9.04 16.19
C ILE A 400 -16.52 -8.12 16.50
N ILE A 401 -16.75 -6.82 16.66
CA ILE A 401 -15.70 -5.85 16.99
C ILE A 401 -15.09 -6.15 18.36
N ALA A 402 -15.92 -6.54 19.34
CA ALA A 402 -15.46 -6.93 20.68
C ALA A 402 -14.60 -8.20 20.62
N SER A 403 -15.03 -9.22 19.86
CA SER A 403 -14.28 -10.45 19.61
C SER A 403 -12.92 -10.16 18.98
N VAL A 404 -12.87 -9.37 17.90
CA VAL A 404 -11.61 -8.98 17.24
C VAL A 404 -10.69 -8.24 18.23
N ARG A 405 -11.25 -7.39 19.09
CA ARG A 405 -10.48 -6.67 20.10
C ARG A 405 -9.86 -7.61 21.14
N GLU A 406 -10.62 -8.55 21.71
CA GLU A 406 -10.06 -9.50 22.69
C GLU A 406 -9.02 -10.44 22.02
N LEU A 407 -9.29 -10.92 20.80
CA LEU A 407 -8.32 -11.70 20.02
C LEU A 407 -7.01 -10.94 19.76
N ALA A 408 -7.10 -9.65 19.43
CA ALA A 408 -5.91 -8.81 19.27
C ALA A 408 -5.17 -8.58 20.60
N GLN A 409 -5.89 -8.52 21.72
CA GLN A 409 -5.32 -8.34 23.07
C GLN A 409 -4.64 -9.59 23.62
N LEU A 410 -4.95 -10.79 23.10
CA LEU A 410 -4.24 -12.02 23.48
C LEU A 410 -2.73 -11.91 23.21
N GLY A 411 -2.34 -11.19 22.15
CA GLY A 411 -0.94 -11.03 21.74
C GLY A 411 -0.38 -12.20 20.92
N ASN A 412 -1.15 -13.29 20.77
CA ASN A 412 -0.79 -14.48 20.00
C ASN A 412 -0.95 -14.30 18.48
N PHE A 413 -1.76 -13.32 18.05
CA PHE A 413 -2.13 -13.13 16.66
C PHE A 413 -1.72 -11.75 16.14
N GLU A 414 -1.52 -11.61 14.83
CA GLU A 414 -1.24 -10.34 14.15
C GLU A 414 -2.53 -9.51 14.01
N PRO A 415 -2.67 -8.36 14.72
CA PRO A 415 -3.93 -7.61 14.71
C PRO A 415 -4.32 -7.06 13.34
N GLU A 416 -3.34 -6.78 12.48
CA GLU A 416 -3.56 -6.24 11.13
C GLU A 416 -4.20 -7.25 10.18
N LYS A 417 -4.07 -8.55 10.47
CA LYS A 417 -4.63 -9.64 9.65
C LYS A 417 -5.91 -10.23 10.24
N LEU A 418 -6.35 -9.78 11.42
CA LEU A 418 -7.61 -10.18 12.06
C LEU A 418 -8.79 -9.42 11.43
N ILE A 419 -9.11 -9.75 10.18
CA ILE A 419 -10.25 -9.17 9.47
C ILE A 419 -11.36 -10.24 9.44
N PRO A 420 -12.41 -10.12 10.28
CA PRO A 420 -13.49 -11.09 10.29
C PRO A 420 -14.28 -11.02 8.98
N ASN A 421 -14.74 -12.17 8.51
CA ASN A 421 -15.47 -12.32 7.27
C ASN A 421 -16.86 -12.97 7.55
N PRO A 422 -17.94 -12.18 7.59
CA PRO A 422 -19.29 -12.73 7.63
C PRO A 422 -19.68 -13.28 6.25
N ILE A 423 -20.11 -14.53 6.20
CA ILE A 423 -20.55 -15.26 5.01
C ILE A 423 -22.07 -15.38 5.11
N PRO A 424 -22.83 -14.43 4.54
CA PRO A 424 -24.27 -14.39 4.71
C PRO A 424 -25.01 -15.41 3.84
N ASP A 425 -26.07 -16.01 4.40
CA ASP A 425 -27.09 -16.75 3.69
C ASP A 425 -28.45 -16.03 3.83
N TYR A 426 -28.86 -15.36 2.75
CA TYR A 426 -30.11 -14.60 2.72
C TYR A 426 -31.35 -15.49 2.79
N VAL A 427 -31.28 -16.71 2.25
CA VAL A 427 -32.45 -17.61 2.14
C VAL A 427 -32.77 -18.21 3.50
N ASN A 428 -31.74 -18.73 4.17
CA ASN A 428 -31.89 -19.35 5.50
C ASN A 428 -31.92 -18.31 6.63
N LYS A 429 -31.60 -17.04 6.33
CA LYS A 429 -31.49 -15.95 7.32
C LYS A 429 -30.42 -16.28 8.36
N GLU A 430 -29.32 -16.81 7.87
CA GLU A 430 -28.20 -17.28 8.67
C GLU A 430 -26.89 -16.63 8.19
N VAL A 431 -25.87 -16.64 9.03
CA VAL A 431 -24.54 -16.17 8.69
C VAL A 431 -23.49 -17.03 9.37
N ASP A 432 -22.52 -17.50 8.58
CA ASP A 432 -21.29 -18.06 9.12
C ASP A 432 -20.29 -16.93 9.36
N ILE A 433 -19.62 -16.91 10.50
CA ILE A 433 -18.60 -15.91 10.81
C ILE A 433 -17.23 -16.57 10.80
N GLU A 434 -16.39 -16.17 9.85
CA GLU A 434 -15.01 -16.61 9.77
C GLU A 434 -14.07 -15.60 10.44
N TYR A 435 -13.24 -16.11 11.35
CA TYR A 435 -12.15 -15.39 12.01
C TYR A 435 -10.81 -15.95 11.53
N PRO A 436 -10.22 -15.41 10.45
CA PRO A 436 -8.91 -15.82 10.00
C PRO A 436 -7.84 -15.28 10.94
N LEU A 437 -7.04 -16.19 11.52
CA LEU A 437 -5.97 -15.87 12.46
C LEU A 437 -4.62 -16.08 11.78
N VAL A 438 -3.67 -15.20 12.10
CA VAL A 438 -2.26 -15.39 11.75
C VAL A 438 -1.46 -15.29 13.02
N GLU A 439 -0.87 -16.42 13.43
CA GLU A 439 -0.08 -16.52 14.65
C GLU A 439 1.25 -15.78 14.53
N LYS A 440 1.65 -15.12 15.61
CA LYS A 440 2.96 -14.49 15.78
C LYS A 440 3.62 -14.97 17.07
N GLY A 441 4.93 -14.77 17.18
CA GLY A 441 5.65 -14.99 18.44
C GLY A 441 5.09 -14.07 19.53
N SER A 442 4.45 -14.66 20.54
CA SER A 442 3.85 -13.93 21.68
C SER A 442 4.78 -13.80 22.88
N ASP A 443 5.90 -14.51 22.88
CA ASP A 443 6.79 -14.61 24.03
C ASP A 443 7.63 -13.32 24.15
N MET A 444 7.72 -12.80 25.37
CA MET A 444 8.37 -11.52 25.66
C MET A 444 9.69 -11.74 26.39
N PHE A 445 10.77 -11.19 25.83
CA PHE A 445 12.06 -11.06 26.49
C PHE A 445 12.24 -9.62 26.97
N GLU A 446 12.42 -9.43 28.27
CA GLU A 446 12.63 -8.14 28.91
C GLU A 446 14.09 -8.04 29.36
N LEU A 447 14.83 -7.06 28.84
CA LEU A 447 16.13 -6.67 29.35
C LEU A 447 16.10 -5.16 29.62
N SER A 448 16.14 -4.78 30.89
CA SER A 448 16.15 -3.39 31.31
C SER A 448 17.35 -3.08 32.20
N ALA A 449 17.86 -1.87 32.06
CA ALA A 449 19.00 -1.35 32.78
C ALA A 449 18.74 0.11 33.15
N GLY A 450 19.00 0.49 34.40
CA GLY A 450 18.79 1.83 34.91
C GLY A 450 19.89 2.23 35.89
N TRP A 451 20.10 3.53 36.05
CA TRP A 451 21.02 4.09 37.02
C TRP A 451 20.27 5.08 37.90
N GLY A 452 20.31 4.89 39.22
CA GLY A 452 19.61 5.75 40.17
C GLY A 452 20.06 5.49 41.60
N GLY A 453 20.08 6.54 42.43
CA GLY A 453 20.49 6.42 43.85
C GLY A 453 21.94 5.94 44.07
N GLY A 454 22.82 6.07 43.07
CA GLY A 454 24.22 5.61 43.13
C GLY A 454 24.45 4.15 42.77
N TYR A 455 23.43 3.41 42.32
CA TYR A 455 23.53 2.01 41.93
C TYR A 455 23.00 1.79 40.50
N PHE A 456 23.60 0.81 39.82
CA PHE A 456 23.07 0.25 38.59
C PHE A 456 22.02 -0.79 38.92
N VAL A 457 20.85 -0.75 38.29
CA VAL A 457 19.76 -1.73 38.40
C VAL A 457 19.58 -2.41 37.06
N GLY A 458 19.71 -3.73 37.01
CA GLY A 458 19.41 -4.56 35.86
C GLY A 458 18.22 -5.47 36.13
N ARG A 459 17.39 -5.70 35.11
CA ARG A 459 16.29 -6.67 35.15
C ARG A 459 16.27 -7.49 33.86
N LEU A 460 16.13 -8.79 34.03
CA LEU A 460 16.02 -9.80 32.99
C LEU A 460 14.71 -10.56 33.22
N GLY A 461 13.82 -10.59 32.25
CA GLY A 461 12.55 -11.29 32.34
C GLY A 461 12.25 -12.06 31.08
N VAL A 462 11.64 -13.23 31.21
CA VAL A 462 11.06 -13.98 30.11
C VAL A 462 9.62 -14.30 30.47
N THR A 463 8.69 -13.99 29.57
CA THR A 463 7.27 -14.34 29.72
C THR A 463 6.81 -15.11 28.49
N PHE A 464 6.41 -16.36 28.70
CA PHE A 464 5.77 -17.20 27.71
C PHE A 464 4.26 -16.98 27.79
N ASN A 465 3.64 -16.47 26.72
CA ASN A 465 2.22 -16.09 26.73
C ASN A 465 1.30 -17.20 26.19
N ASN A 466 1.87 -18.27 25.63
CA ASN A 466 1.12 -19.41 25.09
C ASN A 466 1.55 -20.74 25.70
N PHE A 467 1.92 -20.77 26.97
CA PHE A 467 2.30 -21.99 27.66
C PHE A 467 1.11 -22.95 27.79
N SER A 468 1.37 -24.25 27.86
CA SER A 468 0.34 -25.28 28.09
C SER A 468 0.81 -26.31 29.12
N THR A 469 0.10 -26.35 30.26
CA THR A 469 0.24 -27.44 31.23
C THR A 469 -0.36 -28.75 30.72
N HIS A 470 -1.40 -28.69 29.88
CA HIS A 470 -2.04 -29.89 29.33
C HIS A 470 -1.10 -30.65 28.39
N ASN A 471 -0.37 -29.93 27.53
CA ASN A 471 0.54 -30.50 26.56
C ASN A 471 1.92 -30.84 27.16
N PHE A 472 2.10 -30.75 28.48
CA PHE A 472 3.40 -30.98 29.12
C PHE A 472 3.98 -32.36 28.81
N PHE A 473 3.14 -33.39 28.69
CA PHE A 473 3.59 -34.75 28.36
C PHE A 473 3.63 -35.04 26.84
N ASP A 474 3.08 -34.15 26.01
CA ASP A 474 3.11 -34.28 24.56
C ASP A 474 4.40 -33.70 23.99
N LYS A 475 5.38 -34.57 23.71
CA LYS A 475 6.70 -34.19 23.18
C LYS A 475 6.64 -33.40 21.87
N SER A 476 5.57 -33.53 21.08
CA SER A 476 5.44 -32.79 19.82
C SER A 476 5.20 -31.29 20.04
N SER A 477 4.63 -30.91 21.18
CA SER A 477 4.31 -29.54 21.56
C SER A 477 5.49 -28.73 22.12
N TRP A 478 6.66 -29.36 22.32
CA TRP A 478 7.81 -28.78 23.03
C TRP A 478 8.78 -28.03 22.10
N HIS A 479 8.68 -26.69 21.97
CA HIS A 479 9.71 -25.89 21.28
C HIS A 479 9.80 -24.43 21.78
N PRO A 480 10.62 -24.09 22.81
CA PRO A 480 11.36 -24.96 23.74
C PRO A 480 10.55 -25.43 24.95
N LEU A 481 9.32 -24.96 25.11
CA LEU A 481 8.37 -25.32 26.17
C LEU A 481 7.06 -25.81 25.53
N PRO A 482 6.22 -26.56 26.25
CA PRO A 482 4.90 -26.96 25.77
C PRO A 482 4.01 -25.73 25.58
N GLN A 483 3.39 -25.63 24.41
CA GLN A 483 2.54 -24.49 24.04
C GLN A 483 1.12 -24.91 23.65
N GLY A 484 0.18 -23.97 23.75
CA GLY A 484 -1.15 -24.10 23.13
C GLY A 484 -2.33 -23.55 23.92
N ASP A 485 -2.22 -23.35 25.24
CA ASP A 485 -3.39 -23.03 26.09
C ASP A 485 -3.58 -21.56 26.44
N GLY A 486 -2.70 -20.69 25.94
CA GLY A 486 -2.70 -19.28 26.30
C GLY A 486 -2.42 -19.03 27.79
N GLN A 487 -1.80 -20.00 28.49
CA GLN A 487 -1.35 -19.80 29.86
C GLN A 487 -0.06 -18.98 29.87
N LYS A 488 0.15 -18.24 30.96
CA LYS A 488 1.33 -17.39 31.10
C LYS A 488 2.32 -18.00 32.10
N LEU A 489 3.57 -18.14 31.66
CA LEU A 489 4.68 -18.53 32.51
C LEU A 489 5.73 -17.43 32.46
N SER A 490 6.00 -16.80 33.60
CA SER A 490 6.94 -15.69 33.72
C SER A 490 8.07 -16.04 34.68
N LEU A 491 9.30 -15.86 34.21
CA LEU A 491 10.50 -15.89 35.03
C LEU A 491 11.12 -14.50 35.01
N SER A 492 11.44 -13.92 36.16
CA SER A 492 12.13 -12.64 36.22
C SER A 492 13.24 -12.64 37.26
N PHE A 493 14.30 -11.95 36.93
CA PHE A 493 15.46 -11.69 37.77
C PHE A 493 15.73 -10.19 37.73
N GLN A 494 15.85 -9.56 38.90
CA GLN A 494 16.24 -8.17 39.00
C GLN A 494 17.32 -8.02 40.06
N SER A 495 18.34 -7.22 39.78
CA SER A 495 19.44 -6.98 40.70
C SER A 495 19.97 -5.57 40.56
N ASN A 496 20.37 -4.96 41.68
CA ASN A 496 21.16 -3.74 41.68
C ASN A 496 22.61 -3.95 42.16
N GLY A 497 23.15 -5.15 41.90
CA GLY A 497 24.44 -5.62 42.38
C GLY A 497 24.30 -6.52 43.60
N LYS A 498 25.17 -6.32 44.61
CA LYS A 498 25.13 -7.09 45.86
C LYS A 498 24.03 -6.65 46.82
N TYR A 499 23.48 -5.44 46.63
CA TYR A 499 22.56 -4.83 47.59
C TYR A 499 21.14 -5.40 47.52
N TYR A 500 20.62 -5.66 46.33
CA TYR A 500 19.27 -6.17 46.13
C TYR A 500 19.27 -7.16 44.96
N GLN A 501 18.69 -8.32 45.19
CA GLN A 501 18.46 -9.37 44.19
C GLN A 501 17.08 -9.96 44.39
N THR A 502 16.30 -10.09 43.33
CA THR A 502 15.00 -10.75 43.38
C THR A 502 14.86 -11.71 42.21
N TYR A 503 14.35 -12.89 42.50
CA TYR A 503 14.06 -13.96 41.56
C TYR A 503 12.59 -14.30 41.71
N SER A 504 11.82 -14.27 40.62
CA SER A 504 10.39 -14.54 40.66
C SER A 504 9.98 -15.52 39.57
N LEU A 505 9.16 -16.49 39.92
CA LEU A 505 8.46 -17.41 39.02
C LEU A 505 6.96 -17.18 39.18
N SER A 506 6.22 -17.03 38.09
CA SER A 506 4.77 -16.85 38.12
C SER A 506 4.12 -17.67 37.01
N PHE A 507 3.07 -18.39 37.36
CA PHE A 507 2.19 -19.10 36.44
C PHE A 507 0.78 -18.51 36.51
N MET A 508 0.12 -18.33 35.38
CA MET A 508 -1.27 -17.87 35.30
C MET A 508 -2.08 -18.71 34.30
N GLU A 509 -3.20 -19.26 34.78
CA GLU A 509 -4.28 -19.82 33.97
C GLU A 509 -5.40 -18.78 33.87
N PRO A 510 -5.60 -18.10 32.72
CA PRO A 510 -6.56 -17.00 32.63
C PRO A 510 -8.05 -17.41 32.65
N TRP A 511 -8.35 -18.67 32.35
CA TRP A 511 -9.71 -19.21 32.21
C TRP A 511 -9.90 -20.52 33.00
N LEU A 512 -9.68 -20.46 34.31
CA LEU A 512 -9.94 -21.55 35.23
C LEU A 512 -11.41 -22.02 35.11
N GLY A 513 -11.58 -23.30 34.74
CA GLY A 513 -12.90 -23.91 34.51
C GLY A 513 -13.49 -23.68 33.11
N GLY A 514 -12.80 -22.97 32.22
CA GLY A 514 -13.08 -22.90 30.78
C GLY A 514 -14.33 -22.13 30.33
N ARG A 515 -15.23 -21.73 31.25
CA ARG A 515 -16.51 -21.07 30.91
C ARG A 515 -16.51 -19.55 31.10
N LYS A 516 -15.78 -19.05 32.10
CA LYS A 516 -15.71 -17.63 32.46
C LYS A 516 -14.26 -17.26 32.69
N ARG A 517 -13.92 -15.98 32.48
CA ARG A 517 -12.60 -15.41 32.72
C ARG A 517 -12.29 -15.32 34.21
N ASN A 518 -11.99 -16.48 34.79
CA ASN A 518 -11.50 -16.65 36.15
C ASN A 518 -10.02 -16.97 36.07
N SER A 519 -9.14 -16.06 36.47
CA SER A 519 -7.70 -16.29 36.41
C SER A 519 -7.19 -16.92 37.71
N LEU A 520 -6.49 -18.04 37.61
CA LEU A 520 -5.68 -18.58 38.70
C LEU A 520 -4.23 -18.14 38.50
N THR A 521 -3.63 -17.52 39.51
CA THR A 521 -2.21 -17.14 39.51
C THR A 521 -1.50 -17.86 40.64
N VAL A 522 -0.34 -18.44 40.36
CA VAL A 522 0.55 -19.03 41.37
C VAL A 522 1.91 -18.42 41.20
N SER A 523 2.46 -17.82 42.25
CA SER A 523 3.76 -17.15 42.20
C SER A 523 4.67 -17.57 43.34
N PHE A 524 5.96 -17.58 43.04
CA PHE A 524 7.04 -17.83 43.98
C PHE A 524 8.10 -16.76 43.77
N TYR A 525 8.64 -16.22 44.84
CA TYR A 525 9.75 -15.27 44.75
C TYR A 525 10.74 -15.44 45.89
N TYR A 526 11.98 -15.10 45.59
CA TYR A 526 13.06 -15.00 46.55
C TYR A 526 13.71 -13.63 46.40
N THR A 527 13.71 -12.86 47.49
CA THR A 527 14.33 -11.53 47.55
C THR A 527 15.44 -11.55 48.58
N ASP A 528 16.60 -11.01 48.21
CA ASP A 528 17.77 -10.87 49.07
C ASP A 528 18.19 -9.40 49.08
N VAL A 529 18.19 -8.81 50.27
CA VAL A 529 18.60 -7.43 50.49
C VAL A 529 19.80 -7.43 51.42
N ASN A 530 20.92 -6.85 50.98
CA ASN A 530 22.16 -6.79 51.72
C ASN A 530 22.68 -5.34 51.83
N TYR A 531 22.66 -4.81 53.04
CA TYR A 531 23.14 -3.47 53.38
C TYR A 531 24.61 -3.45 53.85
N GLY A 532 25.40 -4.48 53.53
CA GLY A 532 26.78 -4.62 54.00
C GLY A 532 27.59 -3.32 53.93
N LYS A 533 27.94 -2.77 55.10
CA LYS A 533 28.76 -1.56 55.21
C LYS A 533 30.24 -1.95 55.31
N TYR A 534 31.07 -1.35 54.47
CA TYR A 534 32.51 -1.35 54.67
C TYR A 534 32.84 -0.29 55.72
N TYR A 535 33.27 -0.71 56.91
CA TYR A 535 33.81 0.20 57.92
C TYR A 535 35.32 0.34 57.69
N LYS A 536 35.77 1.55 57.32
CA LYS A 536 37.19 1.90 57.35
C LYS A 536 37.52 2.39 58.75
N SER A 537 38.29 1.62 59.51
CA SER A 537 38.90 2.09 60.76
C SER A 537 40.36 2.45 60.47
N SER A 538 40.71 3.72 60.61
CA SER A 538 42.07 4.23 60.41
C SER A 538 42.64 4.66 61.75
N SER A 539 43.77 4.07 62.17
CA SER A 539 44.57 4.55 63.29
C SER A 539 45.90 5.11 62.77
N TYR A 540 46.48 6.07 63.49
CA TYR A 540 47.64 6.88 63.08
C TYR A 540 48.89 6.07 62.65
N TYR A 541 48.97 4.77 62.99
CA TYR A 541 50.07 3.87 62.62
C TYR A 541 49.70 2.63 61.79
N SER A 542 48.42 2.36 61.50
CA SER A 542 48.03 1.21 60.64
C SER A 542 46.57 1.30 60.15
N THR A 543 46.33 0.94 58.89
CA THR A 543 44.99 0.74 58.31
C THR A 543 44.63 -0.74 58.41
N TYR A 544 43.72 -1.11 59.32
CA TYR A 544 43.15 -2.45 59.37
C TYR A 544 41.82 -2.48 58.60
N TYR A 545 41.71 -3.36 57.60
CA TYR A 545 40.43 -3.69 56.97
C TYR A 545 39.69 -4.68 57.88
N SER A 546 38.84 -4.20 58.77
CA SER A 546 37.98 -5.06 59.59
C SER A 546 36.69 -5.44 58.84
N SER A 547 36.21 -6.67 59.09
CA SER A 547 35.20 -7.40 58.32
C SER A 547 33.90 -6.64 58.10
N SER A 548 33.34 -6.77 56.89
CA SER A 548 31.98 -6.34 56.56
C SER A 548 30.96 -6.97 57.51
N MET A 549 30.27 -6.17 58.33
CA MET A 549 29.03 -6.63 58.97
C MET A 549 27.98 -6.80 57.88
N ASP A 550 27.59 -8.06 57.65
CA ASP A 550 26.60 -8.48 56.66
C ASP A 550 25.20 -8.23 57.23
N TYR A 551 24.58 -7.11 56.85
CA TYR A 551 23.21 -6.72 57.19
C TYR A 551 22.28 -7.27 56.12
N ARG A 552 21.69 -8.45 56.35
CA ARG A 552 21.01 -9.20 55.29
C ARG A 552 19.58 -9.55 55.68
N MET A 553 18.65 -9.33 54.75
CA MET A 553 17.26 -9.76 54.83
C MET A 553 16.93 -10.62 53.62
N GLN A 554 16.55 -11.86 53.88
CA GLN A 554 16.12 -12.81 52.86
C GLN A 554 14.63 -13.07 53.03
N VAL A 555 13.89 -13.01 51.92
CA VAL A 555 12.44 -13.23 51.88
C VAL A 555 12.13 -14.32 50.86
N TRP A 556 11.51 -15.40 51.32
CA TRP A 556 10.88 -16.40 50.44
C TRP A 556 9.38 -16.16 50.47
N GLY A 557 8.77 -15.97 49.31
CA GLY A 557 7.33 -15.78 49.18
C GLY A 557 6.72 -16.82 48.25
N ALA A 558 5.52 -17.28 48.59
CA ALA A 558 4.64 -18.06 47.73
C ALA A 558 3.24 -17.48 47.81
N ALA A 559 2.55 -17.32 46.68
CA ALA A 559 1.19 -16.80 46.66
C ALA A 559 0.30 -17.53 45.66
N VAL A 560 -0.98 -17.65 46.01
CA VAL A 560 -2.05 -18.17 45.14
C VAL A 560 -3.14 -17.10 45.03
N GLY A 561 -3.42 -16.69 43.81
CA GLY A 561 -4.37 -15.65 43.47
C GLY A 561 -5.53 -16.16 42.61
N LEU A 562 -6.75 -15.72 42.92
CA LEU A 562 -7.95 -15.95 42.13
C LEU A 562 -8.54 -14.61 41.69
N GLY A 563 -8.51 -14.37 40.38
CA GLY A 563 -9.09 -13.22 39.71
C GLY A 563 -10.39 -13.57 39.00
N ARG A 564 -11.34 -12.65 38.97
CA ARG A 564 -12.61 -12.79 38.26
C ARG A 564 -13.03 -11.47 37.66
N ARG A 565 -13.45 -11.49 36.39
CA ARG A 565 -14.19 -10.37 35.76
C ARG A 565 -15.62 -10.38 36.29
N LEU A 566 -16.07 -9.24 36.84
CA LEU A 566 -17.42 -9.07 37.35
C LEU A 566 -18.33 -8.63 36.21
N SER A 567 -19.61 -9.03 36.29
CA SER A 567 -20.65 -8.58 35.35
C SER A 567 -21.42 -7.36 35.87
N TRP A 568 -21.31 -7.09 37.17
CA TRP A 568 -21.92 -5.95 37.84
C TRP A 568 -20.85 -5.22 38.65
N PRO A 569 -20.78 -3.88 38.62
CA PRO A 569 -21.65 -2.95 37.89
C PRO A 569 -21.52 -2.96 36.35
N ASP A 570 -20.36 -3.35 35.82
CA ASP A 570 -20.11 -3.55 34.38
C ASP A 570 -19.00 -4.59 34.13
N ASN A 571 -18.76 -4.94 32.87
CA ASN A 571 -17.77 -5.95 32.45
C ASN A 571 -16.30 -5.49 32.53
N TYR A 572 -16.04 -4.26 32.98
CA TYR A 572 -14.68 -3.73 33.19
C TYR A 572 -14.18 -3.91 34.61
N PHE A 573 -15.07 -4.29 35.54
CA PHE A 573 -14.69 -4.58 36.92
C PHE A 573 -14.01 -5.94 37.06
N GLN A 574 -12.99 -5.99 37.91
CA GLN A 574 -12.23 -7.18 38.26
C GLN A 574 -12.09 -7.26 39.78
N LEU A 575 -12.24 -8.47 40.30
CA LEU A 575 -11.96 -8.81 41.69
C LEU A 575 -10.82 -9.82 41.71
N TYR A 576 -9.77 -9.54 42.48
CA TYR A 576 -8.62 -10.41 42.65
C TYR A 576 -8.37 -10.65 44.14
N ASN A 577 -8.32 -11.91 44.55
CA ASN A 577 -8.06 -12.33 45.92
C ASN A 577 -6.78 -13.15 45.93
N GLU A 578 -5.85 -12.87 46.82
CA GLU A 578 -4.55 -13.54 46.89
C GLU A 578 -4.25 -13.95 48.33
N LEU A 579 -3.92 -15.22 48.52
CA LEU A 579 -3.37 -15.73 49.76
C LEU A 579 -1.86 -15.90 49.57
N ALA A 580 -1.06 -15.22 50.38
CA ALA A 580 0.39 -15.22 50.30
C ALA A 580 1.00 -15.69 51.63
N PHE A 581 2.08 -16.46 51.52
CA PHE A 581 2.94 -16.84 52.64
C PHE A 581 4.34 -16.28 52.40
N LYS A 582 4.86 -15.53 53.37
CA LYS A 582 6.20 -14.93 53.31
C LYS A 582 7.01 -15.41 54.51
N ARG A 583 8.24 -15.86 54.26
CA ARG A 583 9.22 -16.19 55.30
C ARG A 583 10.39 -15.22 55.22
N TYR A 584 10.61 -14.49 56.30
CA TYR A 584 11.74 -13.60 56.49
C TYR A 584 12.85 -14.32 57.25
N LYS A 585 14.10 -14.11 56.83
CA LYS A 585 15.30 -14.46 57.58
C LYS A 585 16.19 -13.24 57.67
N LEU A 586 16.38 -12.77 58.90
CA LEU A 586 17.09 -11.55 59.24
C LEU A 586 18.46 -11.93 59.81
N LYS A 587 19.50 -11.24 59.34
CA LYS A 587 20.86 -11.34 59.86
C LYS A 587 21.42 -9.93 60.06
N ASN A 588 21.71 -9.59 61.31
CA ASN A 588 22.09 -8.25 61.76
C ASN A 588 21.15 -7.15 61.25
N TYR A 589 19.90 -7.48 60.93
CA TYR A 589 18.94 -6.59 60.29
C TYR A 589 17.92 -6.11 61.32
N GLN A 590 18.22 -4.99 61.96
CA GLN A 590 17.35 -4.37 62.97
C GLN A 590 16.44 -3.33 62.30
N TYR A 591 15.15 -3.65 62.23
CA TYR A 591 14.14 -2.79 61.57
C TYR A 591 13.55 -1.75 62.54
N PHE A 592 13.38 -2.11 63.82
CA PHE A 592 12.97 -1.22 64.92
C PHE A 592 13.73 -1.57 66.21
N ASP A 593 13.83 -0.61 67.14
CA ASP A 593 14.35 -0.88 68.48
C ASP A 593 13.46 -1.87 69.23
N GLY A 594 14.07 -2.88 69.85
CA GLY A 594 13.38 -3.96 70.58
C GLY A 594 13.13 -5.24 69.77
N PHE A 595 13.42 -5.27 68.47
CA PHE A 595 13.36 -6.49 67.65
C PHE A 595 14.75 -7.12 67.50
N SER A 596 14.84 -8.46 67.60
CA SER A 596 16.11 -9.17 67.40
C SER A 596 16.63 -8.94 65.98
N ALA A 597 17.85 -8.43 65.87
CA ALA A 597 18.54 -8.23 64.59
C ALA A 597 18.79 -9.55 63.83
N ASN A 598 18.70 -10.68 64.52
CA ASN A 598 18.82 -12.02 63.94
C ASN A 598 17.54 -12.82 64.22
N GLY A 599 16.97 -13.47 63.21
CA GLY A 599 15.81 -14.31 63.43
C GLY A 599 15.09 -14.73 62.15
N THR A 600 14.06 -15.54 62.32
CA THR A 600 13.13 -15.89 61.24
C THR A 600 11.71 -15.52 61.65
N ALA A 601 10.97 -14.87 60.74
CA ALA A 601 9.56 -14.56 60.91
C ALA A 601 8.75 -15.12 59.75
N ASN A 602 7.51 -15.51 60.00
CA ASN A 602 6.58 -15.97 58.97
C ASN A 602 5.35 -15.06 58.98
N GLU A 603 4.83 -14.76 57.79
CA GLU A 603 3.66 -13.90 57.57
C GLU A 603 2.71 -14.63 56.63
N VAL A 604 1.42 -14.61 56.95
CA VAL A 604 0.34 -15.10 56.08
C VAL A 604 -0.53 -13.90 55.76
N ALA A 605 -0.57 -13.50 54.49
CA ALA A 605 -1.31 -12.33 54.05
C ALA A 605 -2.50 -12.74 53.17
N LEU A 606 -3.67 -12.15 53.44
CA LEU A 606 -4.81 -12.15 52.53
C LEU A 606 -4.92 -10.76 51.89
N LYS A 607 -4.78 -10.71 50.57
CA LYS A 607 -4.89 -9.50 49.77
C LYS A 607 -6.13 -9.55 48.90
N VAL A 608 -6.92 -8.49 48.91
CA VAL A 608 -8.10 -8.31 48.06
C VAL A 608 -7.92 -7.04 47.24
N VAL A 609 -8.08 -7.16 45.93
CA VAL A 609 -7.97 -6.06 44.96
C VAL A 609 -9.25 -5.97 44.16
N PHE A 610 -9.90 -4.82 44.21
CA PHE A 610 -11.05 -4.49 43.40
C PHE A 610 -10.65 -3.39 42.42
N SER A 611 -10.74 -3.66 41.13
CA SER A 611 -10.30 -2.72 40.09
C SER A 611 -11.31 -2.59 38.96
N ARG A 612 -11.24 -1.46 38.25
CA ARG A 612 -12.01 -1.23 37.02
C ARG A 612 -11.12 -0.53 36.01
N ASN A 613 -11.08 -1.00 34.77
CA ASN A 613 -10.32 -0.36 33.70
C ASN A 613 -11.10 -0.36 32.38
N ASN A 614 -11.51 0.83 31.92
CA ASN A 614 -12.21 1.05 30.65
C ASN A 614 -11.56 2.17 29.82
N ILE A 615 -10.22 2.28 29.84
CA ILE A 615 -9.51 3.28 29.03
C ILE A 615 -9.51 2.89 27.55
N ASP A 616 -9.64 3.88 26.67
CA ASP A 616 -9.69 3.69 25.22
C ASP A 616 -8.33 3.37 24.58
N ALA A 617 -7.25 3.89 25.16
CA ALA A 617 -5.88 3.61 24.74
C ALA A 617 -4.94 3.48 25.95
N PRO A 618 -4.03 2.49 25.98
CA PRO A 618 -3.18 2.24 27.15
C PRO A 618 -2.05 3.26 27.37
N ILE A 619 -1.61 3.99 26.32
CA ILE A 619 -0.48 4.94 26.41
C ILE A 619 -0.97 6.39 26.49
N TYR A 620 -1.93 6.76 25.63
CA TYR A 620 -2.50 8.11 25.57
C TYR A 620 -4.03 8.02 25.59
N SER A 621 -4.57 7.69 26.77
CA SER A 621 -6.01 7.59 26.96
C SER A 621 -6.68 8.95 26.74
N ARG A 622 -7.77 8.99 25.98
CA ARG A 622 -8.56 10.20 25.72
C ARG A 622 -9.93 10.14 26.38
N HIS A 623 -10.41 8.93 26.66
CA HIS A 623 -11.69 8.66 27.31
C HIS A 623 -11.60 7.44 28.24
N GLY A 624 -12.55 7.33 29.17
CA GLY A 624 -12.64 6.21 30.11
C GLY A 624 -12.09 6.51 31.51
N SER A 625 -11.92 5.46 32.32
CA SER A 625 -11.41 5.56 33.68
C SER A 625 -10.67 4.30 34.09
N SER A 626 -9.65 4.43 34.93
CA SER A 626 -8.95 3.32 35.58
C SER A 626 -8.80 3.62 37.07
N PHE A 627 -9.24 2.70 37.93
CA PHE A 627 -9.02 2.78 39.38
C PHE A 627 -8.83 1.39 39.99
N SER A 628 -8.16 1.34 41.13
CA SER A 628 -7.90 0.12 41.89
C SER A 628 -7.95 0.42 43.39
N LEU A 629 -8.63 -0.42 44.14
CA LEU A 629 -8.67 -0.45 45.59
C LEU A 629 -8.06 -1.77 46.06
N SER A 630 -7.05 -1.72 46.92
CA SER A 630 -6.40 -2.90 47.47
C SER A 630 -6.36 -2.87 48.98
N ALA A 631 -6.71 -3.98 49.63
CA ALA A 631 -6.55 -4.20 51.06
C ALA A 631 -5.70 -5.46 51.28
N GLU A 632 -4.77 -5.41 52.23
CA GLU A 632 -3.94 -6.55 52.65
C GLU A 632 -4.07 -6.71 54.16
N LEU A 633 -4.38 -7.93 54.60
CA LEU A 633 -4.51 -8.33 56.00
C LEU A 633 -3.42 -9.37 56.27
N THR A 634 -2.55 -9.13 57.25
CA THR A 634 -1.38 -9.97 57.59
C THR A 634 -1.44 -10.55 58.98
#